data_AF-A0A838YKP0-F1
#
_entry.id   AF-A0A838YKP0-F1
#
_cell.length_a   1.000
_cell.length_b   1.000
_cell.length_c   1.000
_cell.angle_alpha   90.00
_cell.angle_beta   90.00
_cell.angle_gamma   90.00
#
_symmetry.space_group_name_H-M   'P 1'
#
loop_
_entity.id
_entity.type
_entity.pdbx_description
1 polymer ?
#
loop_
_entity_poly.entity_id
_entity_poly.type
_entity_poly.pdbx_seq_one_letter_code
_entity_poly.pdbx_strand_id
1 'polypeptide(L)'
;MKHSFTIVLILGTFALHAQISTQSLINGSIIISPHGIHGKTNSITQVLNVALGDSALLANTSGTINTATGTSALRNNTTASYNTAIGFNALRNNTFREQNTAVGAYALMSNNTGYFHTAVGFRALLSNTSGIHNTAVGNSALQSNTTGSSNTATGLGALYSNTSGNNNTATGHSALIFNKTGNDNTAIGVNAMRNSDNGSQNTSVGVNTLTSNTEGGSNSAVGYYSLYNNITGDENTAVGSYALAQNKTGNENVAIGSDALQSNTDGVDNTAIGTAALSQNLIGNFNTAIGNIALLKNKAHDNTATGYKALMENTTGDYNVVNGAFSMQFNTTGYRNAAFGVNSGETNTSGSYNTFIGYEADASSGNLNNATALGNGALVNASDKVRIGNASVTVIEGQVAWTNVSDRRLKENIVYTSRLGLDFIRHLQTVSYNFIADKTKTRYDGFIAQDIEAVMSELKIPFSGLKKSETGQYSLSYSDFVMPLVNAVKEQQEKIEKLEKEVARLQELERKVDLLANRFEDKE
;
A
#
# COMPACT_ATOMS: atom_id res chain seq x y z
N MET A 1 93.60 -3.64 77.85
CA MET A 1 93.79 -2.55 76.85
C MET A 1 93.69 -3.18 75.48
N LYS A 2 92.83 -2.83 74.54
CA LYS A 2 91.95 -1.67 74.32
C LYS A 2 90.64 -2.19 73.70
N HIS A 3 89.54 -1.49 74.01
CA HIS A 3 88.24 -1.71 73.39
C HIS A 3 88.26 -1.44 71.88
N SER A 4 87.50 -2.23 71.13
CA SER A 4 86.76 -1.73 69.97
C SER A 4 85.47 -2.51 69.85
N PHE A 5 84.38 -1.83 70.18
CA PHE A 5 83.05 -2.15 69.71
C PHE A 5 83.05 -2.10 68.17
N THR A 6 82.14 -2.82 67.52
CA THR A 6 81.06 -2.21 66.72
C THR A 6 80.45 -3.22 65.73
N ILE A 7 79.18 -3.51 66.03
CA ILE A 7 78.01 -3.68 65.15
C ILE A 7 78.06 -4.81 64.11
N VAL A 8 77.32 -5.87 64.46
CA VAL A 8 76.72 -6.83 63.52
C VAL A 8 75.66 -6.07 62.71
N LEU A 9 76.01 -5.68 61.48
CA LEU A 9 75.06 -5.16 60.52
C LEU A 9 74.31 -6.34 59.91
N ILE A 10 73.09 -6.61 60.39
CA ILE A 10 72.13 -7.44 59.67
C ILE A 10 71.77 -6.63 58.41
N LEU A 11 72.41 -6.95 57.29
CA LEU A 11 71.98 -6.51 55.97
C LEU A 11 70.69 -7.27 55.64
N GLY A 12 69.58 -6.82 56.24
CA GLY A 12 68.27 -7.07 55.69
C GLY A 12 68.26 -6.42 54.31
N THR A 13 68.30 -7.24 53.26
CA THR A 13 68.02 -6.78 51.91
C THR A 13 66.58 -6.31 51.87
N PHE A 14 66.36 -5.02 52.13
CA PHE A 14 65.16 -4.35 51.66
C PHE A 14 65.35 -4.12 50.17
N ALA A 15 64.96 -5.11 49.37
CA ALA A 15 64.75 -4.90 47.96
C ALA A 15 63.52 -3.99 47.80
N LEU A 16 63.78 -2.68 47.77
CA LEU A 16 62.80 -1.70 47.31
C LEU A 16 62.62 -1.91 45.81
N HIS A 17 61.63 -2.71 45.43
CA HIS A 17 61.29 -2.95 44.03
C HIS A 17 60.51 -1.74 43.51
N ALA A 18 61.22 -0.72 43.04
CA ALA A 18 60.62 0.32 42.23
C ALA A 18 60.53 -0.16 40.77
N GLN A 19 59.29 -0.21 40.28
CA GLN A 19 58.87 -0.46 38.91
C GLN A 19 59.50 0.55 37.92
N ILE A 20 59.89 0.05 36.74
CA ILE A 20 60.27 0.78 35.51
C ILE A 20 61.69 1.40 35.51
N SER A 21 62.58 0.86 34.68
CA SER A 21 63.85 1.52 34.27
C SER A 21 63.63 2.23 32.93
N THR A 22 63.97 3.51 32.85
CA THR A 22 63.98 4.30 31.60
C THR A 22 65.37 4.28 30.98
N GLN A 23 65.49 3.94 29.68
CA GLN A 23 66.69 4.22 28.90
C GLN A 23 66.34 4.66 27.47
N SER A 24 66.10 5.97 27.31
CA SER A 24 66.46 6.74 26.12
C SER A 24 66.43 8.23 26.46
N LEU A 25 67.61 8.87 26.52
CA LEU A 25 67.75 10.30 26.86
C LEU A 25 67.40 11.25 25.68
N ILE A 26 66.93 10.71 24.54
CA ILE A 26 66.80 11.50 23.30
C ILE A 26 65.32 11.72 22.90
N ASN A 27 64.37 10.91 23.37
CA ASN A 27 62.95 11.09 23.03
C ASN A 27 61.94 10.68 24.12
N GLY A 28 62.40 10.28 25.31
CA GLY A 28 61.50 9.87 26.40
C GLY A 28 60.70 8.59 26.13
N SER A 29 61.08 7.79 25.13
CA SER A 29 60.44 6.48 24.88
C SER A 29 60.77 5.48 26.00
N ILE A 30 59.75 4.77 26.45
CA ILE A 30 59.86 3.62 27.35
C ILE A 30 59.97 2.37 26.46
N ILE A 31 61.12 1.69 26.48
CA ILE A 31 61.31 0.42 25.78
C ILE A 31 60.89 -0.70 26.73
N ILE A 32 59.75 -1.34 26.44
CA ILE A 32 59.34 -2.59 27.07
C ILE A 32 59.99 -3.72 26.27
N SER A 33 60.85 -4.53 26.90
CA SER A 33 61.47 -5.68 26.25
C SER A 33 60.42 -6.71 25.80
N PRO A 34 60.75 -7.71 24.95
CA PRO A 34 59.82 -8.77 24.52
C PRO A 34 59.18 -9.59 25.67
N HIS A 35 59.61 -9.36 26.90
CA HIS A 35 59.16 -10.06 28.12
C HIS A 35 58.10 -9.28 28.93
N GLY A 36 57.62 -8.10 28.49
CA GLY A 36 56.48 -7.39 29.09
C GLY A 36 56.72 -6.71 30.46
N ILE A 37 55.68 -6.04 31.00
CA ILE A 37 55.64 -5.50 32.38
C ILE A 37 55.01 -6.57 33.29
N HIS A 38 55.77 -7.09 34.27
CA HIS A 38 55.32 -8.18 35.14
C HIS A 38 54.42 -7.68 36.30
N GLY A 39 53.20 -8.22 36.40
CA GLY A 39 52.46 -8.32 37.66
C GLY A 39 53.00 -9.49 38.51
N LYS A 40 52.80 -9.43 39.83
CA LYS A 40 53.47 -10.27 40.85
C LYS A 40 53.26 -11.81 40.75
N THR A 41 52.49 -12.34 39.81
CA THR A 41 51.98 -13.73 39.83
C THR A 41 52.11 -14.55 38.53
N ASN A 42 52.59 -14.00 37.41
CA ASN A 42 52.66 -14.77 36.15
C ASN A 42 53.94 -15.62 36.04
N SER A 43 53.80 -16.90 35.69
CA SER A 43 54.91 -17.84 35.47
C SER A 43 55.78 -17.42 34.28
N ILE A 44 57.09 -17.74 34.32
CA ILE A 44 58.08 -17.49 33.26
C ILE A 44 57.73 -18.09 31.88
N THR A 45 56.70 -18.95 31.80
CA THR A 45 56.19 -19.54 30.56
C THR A 45 55.05 -18.73 29.91
N GLN A 46 54.63 -17.59 30.49
CA GLN A 46 53.45 -16.80 30.09
C GLN A 46 53.79 -15.37 29.59
N VAL A 47 54.80 -15.25 28.72
CA VAL A 47 55.34 -13.97 28.17
C VAL A 47 54.42 -13.21 27.20
N LEU A 48 53.16 -13.60 27.04
CA LEU A 48 52.28 -13.04 26.01
C LEU A 48 51.25 -12.02 26.53
N ASN A 49 51.27 -11.68 27.83
CA ASN A 49 50.33 -10.71 28.41
C ASN A 49 50.98 -9.34 28.67
N VAL A 50 50.21 -8.26 28.51
CA VAL A 50 50.57 -6.89 28.89
C VAL A 50 49.67 -6.45 30.05
N ALA A 51 50.25 -6.05 31.18
CA ALA A 51 49.51 -5.53 32.34
C ALA A 51 50.08 -4.18 32.81
N LEU A 52 49.27 -3.13 32.77
CA LEU A 52 49.63 -1.77 33.18
C LEU A 52 48.52 -1.14 34.02
N GLY A 53 48.68 -1.10 35.34
CA GLY A 53 47.71 -0.52 36.27
C GLY A 53 47.57 -1.35 37.54
N ASP A 54 47.09 -0.73 38.62
CA ASP A 54 46.87 -1.44 39.88
C ASP A 54 45.86 -2.60 39.69
N SER A 55 46.20 -3.78 40.22
CA SER A 55 45.35 -4.99 40.14
C SER A 55 44.97 -5.46 38.72
N ALA A 56 45.68 -4.99 37.67
CA ALA A 56 45.48 -5.48 36.31
C ALA A 56 45.94 -6.95 36.18
N LEU A 57 45.10 -7.81 35.58
CA LEU A 57 45.34 -9.26 35.44
C LEU A 57 45.65 -10.02 36.75
N LEU A 58 45.19 -9.51 37.90
CA LEU A 58 45.55 -10.05 39.23
C LEU A 58 45.25 -11.55 39.42
N ALA A 59 44.11 -12.03 38.93
CA ALA A 59 43.66 -13.41 39.12
C ALA A 59 44.09 -14.38 38.00
N ASN A 60 44.92 -13.94 37.04
CA ASN A 60 45.29 -14.76 35.89
C ASN A 60 46.16 -15.95 36.31
N THR A 61 45.73 -17.16 35.92
CA THR A 61 46.41 -18.43 36.21
C THR A 61 47.00 -19.06 34.96
N SER A 62 46.24 -19.11 33.85
CA SER A 62 46.68 -19.77 32.59
C SER A 62 46.34 -19.02 31.30
N GLY A 63 45.70 -17.86 31.36
CA GLY A 63 45.36 -17.06 30.18
C GLY A 63 46.57 -16.39 29.53
N THR A 64 46.61 -16.32 28.19
CA THR A 64 47.73 -15.72 27.41
C THR A 64 47.23 -14.74 26.34
N ILE A 65 48.12 -13.88 25.80
CA ILE A 65 47.78 -12.93 24.72
C ILE A 65 46.71 -11.91 25.15
N ASN A 66 46.77 -11.45 26.40
CA ASN A 66 45.87 -10.42 26.92
C ASN A 66 46.57 -9.07 27.07
N THR A 67 45.90 -7.97 26.72
CA THR A 67 46.34 -6.59 27.01
C THR A 67 45.41 -5.98 28.06
N ALA A 68 45.94 -5.58 29.22
CA ALA A 68 45.21 -4.99 30.33
C ALA A 68 45.85 -3.66 30.76
N THR A 69 45.23 -2.54 30.44
CA THR A 69 45.73 -1.19 30.75
C THR A 69 44.67 -0.40 31.52
N GLY A 70 44.94 -0.09 32.79
CA GLY A 70 44.03 0.62 33.70
C GLY A 70 43.84 -0.14 35.00
N THR A 71 43.46 0.56 36.07
CA THR A 71 43.22 -0.06 37.38
C THR A 71 42.10 -1.09 37.29
N SER A 72 42.40 -2.30 37.76
CA SER A 72 41.51 -3.48 37.78
C SER A 72 41.02 -3.95 36.40
N ALA A 73 41.70 -3.58 35.31
CA ALA A 73 41.44 -4.14 33.98
C ALA A 73 41.75 -5.66 33.99
N LEU A 74 40.82 -6.50 33.50
CA LEU A 74 40.96 -7.97 33.53
C LEU A 74 41.28 -8.56 34.93
N ARG A 75 40.90 -7.89 36.02
CA ARG A 75 41.29 -8.27 37.39
C ARG A 75 40.94 -9.71 37.76
N ASN A 76 39.75 -10.17 37.41
CA ASN A 76 39.25 -11.51 37.75
C ASN A 76 39.36 -12.49 36.58
N ASN A 77 40.20 -12.20 35.57
CA ASN A 77 40.49 -13.15 34.50
C ASN A 77 41.30 -14.32 35.03
N THR A 78 40.82 -15.57 34.94
CA THR A 78 41.52 -16.76 35.44
C THR A 78 42.25 -17.53 34.33
N THR A 79 41.55 -17.87 33.26
CA THR A 79 42.08 -18.73 32.18
C THR A 79 41.87 -18.15 30.76
N ALA A 80 41.23 -16.97 30.61
CA ALA A 80 40.88 -16.44 29.30
C ALA A 80 42.09 -15.83 28.57
N SER A 81 42.12 -15.99 27.26
CA SER A 81 43.20 -15.55 26.37
C SER A 81 42.68 -14.55 25.33
N TYR A 82 43.55 -13.88 24.57
CA TYR A 82 43.21 -13.00 23.43
C TYR A 82 42.30 -11.80 23.73
N ASN A 83 42.36 -11.24 24.94
CA ASN A 83 41.52 -10.09 25.32
C ASN A 83 42.27 -8.76 25.30
N THR A 84 41.58 -7.68 24.92
CA THR A 84 42.07 -6.30 25.07
C THR A 84 41.17 -5.53 26.02
N ALA A 85 41.70 -5.05 27.13
CA ALA A 85 40.99 -4.28 28.14
C ALA A 85 41.75 -2.99 28.47
N ILE A 86 41.19 -1.83 28.10
CA ILE A 86 41.80 -0.51 28.30
C ILE A 86 40.81 0.39 29.03
N GLY A 87 41.07 0.72 30.29
CA GLY A 87 40.23 1.59 31.12
C GLY A 87 40.05 1.06 32.54
N PHE A 88 39.51 1.92 33.42
CA PHE A 88 39.18 1.56 34.80
C PHE A 88 38.11 0.46 34.82
N ASN A 89 38.40 -0.69 35.45
CA ASN A 89 37.53 -1.87 35.50
C ASN A 89 37.05 -2.39 34.14
N ALA A 90 37.77 -2.10 33.04
CA ALA A 90 37.46 -2.69 31.74
C ALA A 90 37.62 -4.22 31.81
N LEU A 91 36.59 -4.95 31.36
CA LEU A 91 36.58 -6.42 31.32
C LEU A 91 36.94 -7.09 32.67
N ARG A 92 36.48 -6.49 33.78
CA ARG A 92 36.91 -6.87 35.15
C ARG A 92 36.61 -8.34 35.48
N ASN A 93 35.40 -8.80 35.20
CA ASN A 93 34.98 -10.19 35.33
C ASN A 93 35.10 -10.86 33.97
N ASN A 94 35.81 -11.98 33.88
CA ASN A 94 36.11 -12.63 32.60
C ASN A 94 36.63 -14.07 32.79
N THR A 95 35.74 -15.07 32.89
CA THR A 95 36.14 -16.34 33.54
C THR A 95 36.42 -17.52 32.58
N PHE A 96 36.07 -17.48 31.27
CA PHE A 96 36.23 -18.65 30.37
C PHE A 96 36.03 -18.39 28.84
N ARG A 97 36.94 -18.94 27.97
CA ARG A 97 36.96 -19.01 26.46
C ARG A 97 36.82 -17.69 25.65
N GLU A 98 37.88 -17.01 25.16
CA GLU A 98 37.66 -15.59 24.76
C GLU A 98 38.57 -14.94 23.70
N GLN A 99 38.04 -13.84 23.14
CA GLN A 99 38.55 -12.90 22.12
C GLN A 99 37.77 -11.56 22.24
N ASN A 100 37.79 -10.92 23.43
CA ASN A 100 37.00 -9.72 23.73
C ASN A 100 37.84 -8.42 23.64
N THR A 101 37.27 -7.34 23.10
CA THR A 101 37.85 -5.99 23.12
C THR A 101 36.98 -5.07 23.97
N ALA A 102 37.54 -4.45 25.00
CA ALA A 102 36.89 -3.53 25.92
C ALA A 102 37.74 -2.27 26.11
N VAL A 103 37.28 -1.13 25.62
CA VAL A 103 37.99 0.17 25.68
C VAL A 103 37.06 1.23 26.27
N GLY A 104 37.37 1.71 27.46
CA GLY A 104 36.56 2.66 28.23
C GLY A 104 36.36 2.20 29.67
N ALA A 105 36.09 3.15 30.57
CA ALA A 105 35.82 2.81 31.96
C ALA A 105 34.52 1.99 32.06
N TYR A 106 34.61 0.86 32.76
CA TYR A 106 33.56 -0.13 32.96
C TYR A 106 33.03 -0.80 31.67
N ALA A 107 33.76 -0.70 30.55
CA ALA A 107 33.40 -1.45 29.35
C ALA A 107 33.46 -2.96 29.64
N LEU A 108 32.40 -3.70 29.34
CA LEU A 108 32.29 -5.16 29.54
C LEU A 108 32.54 -5.67 30.98
N MET A 109 32.27 -4.84 32.00
CA MET A 109 32.69 -5.13 33.38
C MET A 109 32.19 -6.48 33.95
N SER A 110 30.97 -6.91 33.60
CA SER A 110 30.28 -8.04 34.24
C SER A 110 30.30 -9.37 33.46
N ASN A 111 31.16 -9.48 32.44
CA ASN A 111 31.18 -10.62 31.52
C ASN A 111 31.56 -11.95 32.21
N ASN A 112 30.58 -12.82 32.44
CA ASN A 112 30.85 -14.08 33.13
C ASN A 112 31.34 -15.17 32.15
N THR A 113 30.58 -15.38 31.07
CA THR A 113 30.78 -16.50 30.11
C THR A 113 30.69 -16.09 28.62
N GLY A 114 30.45 -14.81 28.32
CA GLY A 114 30.32 -14.30 26.96
C GLY A 114 31.67 -14.14 26.23
N TYR A 115 31.68 -14.24 24.91
CA TYR A 115 32.89 -14.15 24.09
C TYR A 115 32.62 -13.51 22.72
N PHE A 116 33.70 -13.06 22.06
CA PHE A 116 33.70 -12.29 20.80
C PHE A 116 32.96 -10.94 20.87
N HIS A 117 33.18 -10.18 21.92
CA HIS A 117 32.63 -8.84 22.07
C HIS A 117 33.58 -7.73 21.63
N THR A 118 33.02 -6.66 21.10
CA THR A 118 33.72 -5.37 20.94
C THR A 118 32.94 -4.30 21.71
N ALA A 119 33.48 -3.78 22.81
CA ALA A 119 32.87 -2.71 23.60
C ALA A 119 33.81 -1.50 23.68
N VAL A 120 33.40 -0.38 23.12
CA VAL A 120 34.16 0.86 23.08
C VAL A 120 33.30 2.01 23.58
N GLY A 121 33.61 2.54 24.75
CA GLY A 121 32.88 3.63 25.39
C GLY A 121 32.70 3.43 26.89
N PHE A 122 32.33 4.51 27.58
CA PHE A 122 31.99 4.44 29.02
C PHE A 122 30.76 3.55 29.21
N ARG A 123 30.90 2.49 30.03
CA ARG A 123 29.83 1.51 30.32
C ARG A 123 29.22 0.82 29.09
N ALA A 124 29.97 0.72 27.98
CA ALA A 124 29.55 -0.11 26.85
C ALA A 124 29.50 -1.59 27.27
N LEU A 125 28.39 -2.28 27.01
CA LEU A 125 28.17 -3.69 27.36
C LEU A 125 28.34 -4.04 28.86
N LEU A 126 28.08 -3.09 29.77
CA LEU A 126 28.40 -3.18 31.21
C LEU A 126 27.91 -4.47 31.89
N SER A 127 26.69 -4.90 31.59
CA SER A 127 25.96 -5.94 32.32
C SER A 127 25.93 -7.30 31.62
N ASN A 128 26.68 -7.49 30.53
CA ASN A 128 26.70 -8.76 29.78
C ASN A 128 27.11 -9.90 30.70
N THR A 129 26.29 -10.96 30.82
CA THR A 129 26.60 -12.13 31.66
C THR A 129 26.99 -13.34 30.80
N SER A 130 26.22 -13.64 29.75
CA SER A 130 26.44 -14.81 28.88
C SER A 130 26.18 -14.59 27.38
N GLY A 131 25.72 -13.41 26.97
CA GLY A 131 25.55 -13.10 25.54
C GLY A 131 26.88 -13.19 24.78
N ILE A 132 26.86 -13.46 23.48
CA ILE A 132 28.05 -13.61 22.61
C ILE A 132 27.97 -12.73 21.36
N HIS A 133 29.09 -12.48 20.67
CA HIS A 133 29.14 -11.76 19.38
C HIS A 133 28.53 -10.34 19.37
N ASN A 134 28.54 -9.64 20.51
CA ASN A 134 28.00 -8.28 20.59
C ASN A 134 29.04 -7.20 20.28
N THR A 135 28.68 -6.22 19.44
CA THR A 135 29.44 -4.99 19.18
C THR A 135 28.72 -3.80 19.81
N ALA A 136 29.38 -3.03 20.68
CA ALA A 136 28.86 -1.86 21.37
C ALA A 136 29.87 -0.71 21.30
N VAL A 137 29.59 0.29 20.47
CA VAL A 137 30.45 1.46 20.27
C VAL A 137 29.66 2.72 20.62
N GLY A 138 29.95 3.30 21.78
CA GLY A 138 29.26 4.48 22.30
C GLY A 138 29.12 4.44 23.82
N ASN A 139 28.90 5.60 24.43
CA ASN A 139 28.61 5.66 25.85
C ASN A 139 27.27 4.93 26.13
N SER A 140 27.33 3.98 27.05
CA SER A 140 26.20 3.15 27.48
C SER A 140 25.51 2.33 26.37
N ALA A 141 26.17 2.11 25.23
CA ALA A 141 25.66 1.20 24.20
C ALA A 141 25.55 -0.22 24.79
N LEU A 142 24.38 -0.87 24.62
CA LEU A 142 24.08 -2.21 25.16
C LEU A 142 24.33 -2.37 26.69
N GLN A 143 24.20 -1.31 27.48
CA GLN A 143 24.55 -1.32 28.91
C GLN A 143 23.86 -2.42 29.72
N SER A 144 22.59 -2.70 29.43
CA SER A 144 21.76 -3.64 30.20
C SER A 144 21.73 -5.06 29.61
N ASN A 145 22.47 -5.33 28.52
CA ASN A 145 22.47 -6.65 27.88
C ASN A 145 22.91 -7.71 28.88
N THR A 146 22.12 -8.76 29.11
CA THR A 146 22.49 -9.86 30.01
C THR A 146 22.84 -11.11 29.20
N THR A 147 21.89 -11.57 28.37
CA THR A 147 21.98 -12.84 27.63
C THR A 147 21.88 -12.69 26.12
N GLY A 148 21.48 -11.50 25.63
CA GLY A 148 21.32 -11.23 24.20
C GLY A 148 22.62 -11.37 23.42
N SER A 149 22.54 -11.93 22.22
CA SER A 149 23.69 -12.28 21.37
C SER A 149 23.58 -11.70 19.95
N SER A 150 24.72 -11.55 19.28
CA SER A 150 24.82 -11.05 17.90
C SER A 150 24.21 -9.66 17.68
N ASN A 151 24.26 -8.80 18.70
CA ASN A 151 23.75 -7.43 18.60
C ASN A 151 24.86 -6.45 18.20
N THR A 152 24.55 -5.50 17.31
CA THR A 152 25.44 -4.39 16.94
C THR A 152 24.81 -3.07 17.38
N ALA A 153 25.44 -2.34 18.29
CA ALA A 153 24.99 -1.06 18.81
C ALA A 153 26.07 0.01 18.62
N THR A 154 25.82 1.00 17.78
CA THR A 154 26.74 2.12 17.51
C THR A 154 26.04 3.45 17.75
N GLY A 155 26.42 4.18 18.80
CA GLY A 155 25.81 5.45 19.19
C GLY A 155 25.62 5.57 20.70
N LEU A 156 25.43 6.81 21.17
CA LEU A 156 25.11 7.10 22.57
C LEU A 156 23.76 6.46 22.93
N GLY A 157 23.77 5.49 23.86
CA GLY A 157 22.57 4.81 24.35
C GLY A 157 21.90 3.84 23.35
N ALA A 158 22.56 3.49 22.24
CA ALA A 158 22.00 2.49 21.32
C ALA A 158 21.80 1.14 22.03
N LEU A 159 20.60 0.54 21.91
CA LEU A 159 20.21 -0.70 22.59
C LEU A 159 20.42 -0.72 24.12
N TYR A 160 20.32 0.43 24.78
CA TYR A 160 20.61 0.59 26.21
C TYR A 160 19.93 -0.44 27.13
N SER A 161 18.64 -0.72 26.87
CA SER A 161 17.79 -1.57 27.73
C SER A 161 17.69 -3.03 27.28
N ASN A 162 18.43 -3.44 26.24
CA ASN A 162 18.39 -4.83 25.76
C ASN A 162 18.73 -5.78 26.90
N THR A 163 17.93 -6.82 27.13
CA THR A 163 18.22 -7.82 28.17
C THR A 163 18.56 -9.16 27.53
N SER A 164 17.67 -9.68 26.67
CA SER A 164 17.82 -10.99 26.02
C SER A 164 17.58 -10.97 24.50
N GLY A 165 17.26 -9.82 23.90
CA GLY A 165 17.05 -9.69 22.46
C GLY A 165 18.32 -10.02 21.65
N ASN A 166 18.15 -10.70 20.53
CA ASN A 166 19.22 -11.20 19.66
C ASN A 166 19.16 -10.58 18.27
N ASN A 167 20.31 -10.58 17.58
CA ASN A 167 20.43 -10.18 16.18
C ASN A 167 19.94 -8.75 15.85
N ASN A 168 19.99 -7.83 16.82
CA ASN A 168 19.56 -6.46 16.60
C ASN A 168 20.72 -5.59 16.12
N THR A 169 20.47 -4.74 15.11
CA THR A 169 21.41 -3.70 14.65
C THR A 169 20.84 -2.33 14.98
N ALA A 170 21.51 -1.56 15.84
CA ALA A 170 21.13 -0.21 16.24
C ALA A 170 22.28 0.77 15.96
N THR A 171 22.10 1.69 15.02
CA THR A 171 23.10 2.72 14.68
C THR A 171 22.47 4.11 14.77
N GLY A 172 22.85 4.90 15.77
CA GLY A 172 22.32 6.23 16.02
C GLY A 172 22.19 6.56 17.50
N HIS A 173 22.00 7.83 17.83
CA HIS A 173 21.67 8.24 19.19
C HIS A 173 20.31 7.67 19.60
N SER A 174 20.27 6.92 20.70
CA SER A 174 19.05 6.32 21.26
C SER A 174 18.26 5.40 20.30
N ALA A 175 18.92 4.84 19.28
CA ALA A 175 18.30 3.81 18.42
C ALA A 175 18.02 2.53 19.24
N LEU A 176 16.79 2.00 19.17
CA LEU A 176 16.34 0.82 19.93
C LEU A 176 16.57 0.91 21.46
N ILE A 177 16.56 2.11 22.04
CA ILE A 177 16.99 2.33 23.44
C ILE A 177 16.18 1.52 24.46
N PHE A 178 14.88 1.27 24.22
CA PHE A 178 13.99 0.54 25.13
C PHE A 178 13.70 -0.92 24.72
N ASN A 179 14.38 -1.47 23.71
CA ASN A 179 14.24 -2.90 23.36
C ASN A 179 14.65 -3.75 24.54
N LYS A 180 13.77 -4.61 25.07
CA LYS A 180 14.12 -5.55 26.14
C LYS A 180 14.34 -6.96 25.62
N THR A 181 13.42 -7.45 24.77
CA THR A 181 13.41 -8.85 24.32
C THR A 181 13.24 -9.03 22.81
N GLY A 182 12.88 -7.98 22.06
CA GLY A 182 12.68 -8.04 20.61
C GLY A 182 13.94 -8.51 19.86
N ASN A 183 13.74 -9.29 18.81
CA ASN A 183 14.80 -9.90 18.00
C ASN A 183 14.77 -9.40 16.55
N ASP A 184 15.90 -9.55 15.87
CA ASP A 184 16.02 -9.37 14.43
C ASP A 184 15.58 -7.97 13.93
N ASN A 185 15.78 -6.94 14.75
CA ASN A 185 15.45 -5.56 14.38
C ASN A 185 16.66 -4.80 13.82
N THR A 186 16.45 -4.00 12.78
CA THR A 186 17.44 -3.06 12.23
C THR A 186 16.96 -1.62 12.42
N ALA A 187 17.63 -0.84 13.25
CA ALA A 187 17.34 0.57 13.49
C ALA A 187 18.56 1.46 13.17
N ILE A 188 18.45 2.29 12.14
CA ILE A 188 19.50 3.19 11.67
C ILE A 188 18.96 4.61 11.63
N GLY A 189 19.41 5.45 12.56
CA GLY A 189 18.96 6.84 12.68
C GLY A 189 18.80 7.26 14.14
N VAL A 190 18.68 8.56 14.37
CA VAL A 190 18.40 9.09 15.71
C VAL A 190 16.97 8.70 16.12
N ASN A 191 16.84 8.08 17.29
CA ASN A 191 15.59 7.56 17.85
C ASN A 191 14.81 6.56 16.97
N ALA A 192 15.45 5.93 15.97
CA ALA A 192 14.81 4.84 15.23
C ALA A 192 14.40 3.72 16.20
N MET A 193 13.12 3.31 16.16
CA MET A 193 12.50 2.31 17.05
C MET A 193 12.70 2.56 18.56
N ARG A 194 12.64 3.83 19.01
CA ARG A 194 12.95 4.19 20.39
C ARG A 194 12.19 3.37 21.46
N ASN A 195 10.88 3.14 21.28
CA ASN A 195 10.01 2.51 22.29
C ASN A 195 9.67 1.03 22.01
N SER A 196 10.40 0.34 21.11
CA SER A 196 10.19 -1.08 20.86
C SER A 196 10.55 -1.89 22.10
N ASP A 197 9.63 -2.64 22.70
CA ASP A 197 9.87 -3.49 23.87
C ASP A 197 10.04 -4.96 23.44
N ASN A 198 9.05 -5.45 22.67
CA ASN A 198 8.91 -6.84 22.20
C ASN A 198 8.77 -6.98 20.67
N GLY A 199 8.59 -5.88 19.92
CA GLY A 199 8.50 -5.91 18.46
C GLY A 199 9.74 -6.57 17.83
N SER A 200 9.53 -7.47 16.89
CA SER A 200 10.60 -8.24 16.24
C SER A 200 10.52 -8.12 14.72
N GLN A 201 11.62 -8.40 14.03
CA GLN A 201 11.70 -8.42 12.57
C GLN A 201 11.39 -7.07 11.89
N ASN A 202 11.62 -5.95 12.59
CA ASN A 202 11.38 -4.63 12.03
C ASN A 202 12.65 -4.02 11.40
N THR A 203 12.49 -3.31 10.29
CA THR A 203 13.52 -2.48 9.65
C THR A 203 13.13 -1.01 9.75
N SER A 204 14.01 -0.17 10.27
CA SER A 204 13.75 1.23 10.59
C SER A 204 14.96 2.08 10.21
N VAL A 205 14.86 2.83 9.11
CA VAL A 205 15.97 3.63 8.57
C VAL A 205 15.53 5.08 8.40
N GLY A 206 16.04 5.96 9.24
CA GLY A 206 15.71 7.38 9.27
C GLY A 206 15.44 7.89 10.68
N VAL A 207 15.32 9.21 10.81
CA VAL A 207 15.10 9.85 12.12
C VAL A 207 13.66 9.67 12.57
N ASN A 208 13.50 9.27 13.83
CA ASN A 208 12.21 9.01 14.49
C ASN A 208 11.30 8.01 13.73
N THR A 209 11.87 7.06 13.00
CA THR A 209 11.10 5.97 12.38
C THR A 209 10.63 4.98 13.44
N LEU A 210 9.39 4.48 13.35
CA LEU A 210 8.79 3.49 14.29
C LEU A 210 8.94 3.87 15.79
N THR A 211 8.96 5.15 16.12
CA THR A 211 9.32 5.63 17.48
C THR A 211 8.39 5.07 18.56
N SER A 212 7.10 4.96 18.27
CA SER A 212 6.07 4.52 19.23
C SER A 212 5.78 3.02 19.20
N ASN A 213 6.45 2.24 18.34
CA ASN A 213 6.16 0.81 18.15
C ASN A 213 6.49 0.06 19.44
N THR A 214 5.51 -0.56 20.11
CA THR A 214 5.73 -1.31 21.34
C THR A 214 5.81 -2.81 21.09
N GLU A 215 4.91 -3.32 20.25
CA GLU A 215 4.72 -4.76 20.01
C GLU A 215 4.71 -5.16 18.53
N GLY A 216 4.44 -4.21 17.62
CA GLY A 216 4.32 -4.50 16.19
C GLY A 216 5.58 -5.14 15.59
N GLY A 217 5.39 -6.16 14.77
CA GLY A 217 6.42 -6.94 14.10
C GLY A 217 6.40 -6.80 12.58
N SER A 218 7.49 -7.21 11.95
CA SER A 218 7.61 -7.31 10.49
C SER A 218 7.36 -6.00 9.73
N ASN A 219 7.57 -4.84 10.35
CA ASN A 219 7.39 -3.53 9.71
C ASN A 219 8.68 -3.04 9.04
N SER A 220 8.56 -2.38 7.89
CA SER A 220 9.68 -1.73 7.18
C SER A 220 9.42 -0.23 7.01
N ALA A 221 10.11 0.58 7.82
CA ALA A 221 10.01 2.05 7.83
C ALA A 221 11.30 2.69 7.31
N VAL A 222 11.24 3.42 6.20
CA VAL A 222 12.37 4.15 5.61
C VAL A 222 11.98 5.59 5.32
N GLY A 223 12.58 6.57 5.99
CA GLY A 223 12.28 7.99 5.81
C GLY A 223 12.25 8.78 7.11
N TYR A 224 11.98 10.08 7.03
CA TYR A 224 11.79 10.90 8.23
C TYR A 224 10.37 10.68 8.77
N TYR A 225 10.22 10.28 10.03
CA TYR A 225 8.92 10.03 10.68
C TYR A 225 8.01 8.99 9.97
N SER A 226 8.56 8.09 9.16
CA SER A 226 7.75 6.98 8.63
C SER A 226 7.32 6.03 9.76
N LEU A 227 6.05 5.61 9.75
CA LEU A 227 5.46 4.75 10.79
C LEU A 227 5.62 5.29 12.24
N TYR A 228 5.71 6.61 12.42
CA TYR A 228 6.06 7.23 13.70
C TYR A 228 5.20 6.78 14.89
N ASN A 229 3.87 6.74 14.71
CA ASN A 229 2.90 6.40 15.77
C ASN A 229 2.46 4.93 15.81
N ASN A 230 3.08 4.03 15.03
CA ASN A 230 2.72 2.60 15.08
C ASN A 230 2.83 2.10 16.51
N ILE A 231 1.81 1.41 17.04
CA ILE A 231 1.83 0.86 18.41
C ILE A 231 1.94 -0.67 18.32
N THR A 232 0.95 -1.29 17.67
CA THR A 232 0.81 -2.75 17.53
C THR A 232 0.59 -3.21 16.09
N GLY A 233 0.66 -2.30 15.11
CA GLY A 233 0.46 -2.66 13.70
C GLY A 233 1.58 -3.56 13.18
N ASP A 234 1.22 -4.60 12.44
CA ASP A 234 2.12 -5.61 11.87
C ASP A 234 2.20 -5.51 10.35
N GLU A 235 3.32 -5.96 9.78
CA GLU A 235 3.50 -6.17 8.33
C GLU A 235 3.30 -4.90 7.47
N ASN A 236 3.56 -3.72 8.02
CA ASN A 236 3.45 -2.46 7.28
C ASN A 236 4.77 -2.08 6.58
N THR A 237 4.68 -1.62 5.34
CA THR A 237 5.80 -1.04 4.58
C THR A 237 5.58 0.46 4.40
N ALA A 238 6.44 1.31 4.97
CA ALA A 238 6.38 2.76 4.84
C ALA A 238 7.71 3.35 4.34
N VAL A 239 7.73 3.84 3.11
CA VAL A 239 8.91 4.42 2.46
C VAL A 239 8.61 5.85 1.99
N GLY A 240 9.19 6.83 2.66
CA GLY A 240 8.97 8.25 2.39
C GLY A 240 8.88 9.08 3.67
N SER A 241 8.97 10.40 3.56
CA SER A 241 8.74 11.28 4.71
C SER A 241 7.27 11.18 5.13
N TYR A 242 7.03 10.96 6.42
CA TYR A 242 5.69 10.82 7.01
C TYR A 242 4.78 9.75 6.38
N ALA A 243 5.34 8.80 5.63
CA ALA A 243 4.58 7.65 5.14
C ALA A 243 4.01 6.86 6.33
N LEU A 244 2.70 6.60 6.33
CA LEU A 244 1.98 5.89 7.40
C LEU A 244 2.17 6.47 8.82
N ALA A 245 2.46 7.77 8.96
CA ALA A 245 2.93 8.35 10.22
C ALA A 245 1.94 8.22 11.41
N GLN A 246 0.63 8.19 11.16
CA GLN A 246 -0.41 8.12 12.19
C GLN A 246 -0.95 6.70 12.46
N ASN A 247 -0.40 5.67 11.81
CA ASN A 247 -0.85 4.28 12.01
C ASN A 247 -0.72 3.92 13.49
N LYS A 248 -1.76 3.35 14.10
CA LYS A 248 -1.72 2.88 15.49
C LYS A 248 -1.74 1.36 15.54
N THR A 249 -2.74 0.77 14.88
CA THR A 249 -2.97 -0.69 14.90
C THR A 249 -3.26 -1.27 13.51
N GLY A 250 -3.24 -0.47 12.44
CA GLY A 250 -3.45 -0.97 11.09
C GLY A 250 -2.33 -1.92 10.65
N ASN A 251 -2.70 -2.96 9.93
CA ASN A 251 -1.80 -4.03 9.46
C ASN A 251 -1.75 -4.07 7.93
N GLU A 252 -0.69 -4.68 7.40
CA GLU A 252 -0.57 -5.04 5.98
C GLU A 252 -0.72 -3.83 5.02
N ASN A 253 -0.36 -2.62 5.48
CA ASN A 253 -0.41 -1.43 4.63
C ASN A 253 0.93 -1.18 3.93
N VAL A 254 0.87 -0.82 2.65
CA VAL A 254 2.01 -0.38 1.85
C VAL A 254 1.87 1.11 1.53
N ALA A 255 2.79 1.94 2.01
CA ALA A 255 2.85 3.37 1.78
C ALA A 255 4.21 3.77 1.21
N ILE A 256 4.27 4.10 -0.08
CA ILE A 256 5.50 4.49 -0.77
C ILE A 256 5.31 5.89 -1.38
N GLY A 257 5.95 6.90 -0.80
CA GLY A 257 5.82 8.30 -1.18
C GLY A 257 5.75 9.22 0.04
N SER A 258 6.03 10.51 -0.14
CA SER A 258 5.83 11.48 0.95
C SER A 258 4.34 11.55 1.29
N ASP A 259 4.02 11.45 2.59
CA ASP A 259 2.66 11.57 3.12
C ASP A 259 1.65 10.54 2.58
N ALA A 260 2.13 9.44 1.97
CA ALA A 260 1.29 8.32 1.58
C ALA A 260 0.66 7.67 2.82
N LEU A 261 -0.67 7.52 2.82
CA LEU A 261 -1.46 7.00 3.97
C LEU A 261 -1.16 7.70 5.31
N GLN A 262 -0.74 8.97 5.29
CA GLN A 262 -0.27 9.68 6.49
C GLN A 262 -1.24 9.61 7.67
N SER A 263 -2.55 9.74 7.41
CA SER A 263 -3.61 9.79 8.44
C SER A 263 -4.24 8.45 8.79
N ASN A 264 -3.79 7.33 8.21
CA ASN A 264 -4.32 6.00 8.52
C ASN A 264 -4.11 5.71 10.00
N THR A 265 -5.16 5.43 10.77
CA THR A 265 -5.01 5.01 12.18
C THR A 265 -5.14 3.50 12.32
N ASP A 266 -6.20 2.94 11.74
CA ASP A 266 -6.59 1.55 11.96
C ASP A 266 -6.94 0.82 10.66
N GLY A 267 -6.88 1.49 9.51
CA GLY A 267 -7.12 0.87 8.21
C GLY A 267 -6.11 -0.22 7.89
N VAL A 268 -6.58 -1.26 7.21
CA VAL A 268 -5.84 -2.49 6.90
C VAL A 268 -5.82 -2.74 5.39
N ASP A 269 -4.79 -3.41 4.90
CA ASP A 269 -4.67 -3.87 3.51
C ASP A 269 -4.76 -2.75 2.47
N ASN A 270 -4.22 -1.58 2.79
CA ASN A 270 -4.17 -0.47 1.84
C ASN A 270 -2.81 -0.39 1.13
N THR A 271 -2.83 -0.24 -0.18
CA THR A 271 -1.65 0.05 -1.01
C THR A 271 -1.71 1.49 -1.51
N ALA A 272 -0.76 2.33 -1.11
CA ALA A 272 -0.62 3.71 -1.52
C ALA A 272 0.79 3.98 -2.08
N ILE A 273 0.89 4.23 -3.39
CA ILE A 273 2.15 4.50 -4.08
C ILE A 273 2.06 5.84 -4.80
N GLY A 274 2.82 6.81 -4.34
CA GLY A 274 2.84 8.18 -4.83
C GLY A 274 2.71 9.20 -3.70
N THR A 275 3.21 10.41 -3.93
CA THR A 275 3.09 11.50 -2.94
C THR A 275 1.61 11.78 -2.64
N ALA A 276 1.26 11.78 -1.34
CA ALA A 276 -0.07 11.98 -0.80
C ALA A 276 -1.17 11.03 -1.32
N ALA A 277 -0.80 9.86 -1.87
CA ALA A 277 -1.77 8.80 -2.17
C ALA A 277 -2.45 8.32 -0.87
N LEU A 278 -3.79 8.25 -0.85
CA LEU A 278 -4.59 7.87 0.34
C LEU A 278 -4.30 8.67 1.63
N SER A 279 -3.74 9.88 1.53
CA SER A 279 -3.18 10.59 2.69
C SER A 279 -4.19 10.87 3.83
N GLN A 280 -5.48 11.00 3.51
CA GLN A 280 -6.56 11.25 4.48
C GLN A 280 -7.45 10.02 4.73
N ASN A 281 -7.02 8.83 4.33
CA ASN A 281 -7.70 7.60 4.71
C ASN A 281 -7.52 7.35 6.22
N LEU A 282 -8.61 7.38 6.98
CA LEU A 282 -8.57 7.18 8.44
C LEU A 282 -8.75 5.69 8.82
N ILE A 283 -9.75 5.04 8.21
CA ILE A 283 -10.21 3.68 8.57
C ILE A 283 -10.56 2.79 7.36
N GLY A 284 -10.48 3.31 6.13
CA GLY A 284 -10.80 2.55 4.93
C GLY A 284 -9.83 1.38 4.74
N ASN A 285 -10.34 0.27 4.22
CA ASN A 285 -9.60 -0.98 4.04
C ASN A 285 -9.59 -1.40 2.57
N PHE A 286 -8.63 -2.23 2.18
CA PHE A 286 -8.56 -2.85 0.85
C PHE A 286 -8.52 -1.83 -0.30
N ASN A 287 -7.95 -0.65 -0.07
CA ASN A 287 -7.83 0.38 -1.10
C ASN A 287 -6.47 0.31 -1.79
N THR A 288 -6.46 0.42 -3.11
CA THR A 288 -5.25 0.55 -3.92
C THR A 288 -5.21 1.92 -4.60
N ALA A 289 -4.23 2.76 -4.27
CA ALA A 289 -4.01 4.08 -4.83
C ALA A 289 -2.60 4.19 -5.41
N ILE A 290 -2.47 4.32 -6.71
CA ILE A 290 -1.18 4.46 -7.39
C ILE A 290 -1.18 5.72 -8.24
N GLY A 291 -0.44 6.74 -7.81
CA GLY A 291 -0.36 8.04 -8.45
C GLY A 291 -0.30 9.17 -7.42
N ASN A 292 0.23 10.32 -7.83
CA ASN A 292 0.23 11.49 -6.95
C ASN A 292 -1.22 11.94 -6.67
N ILE A 293 -1.57 12.02 -5.38
CA ILE A 293 -2.88 12.47 -4.89
C ILE A 293 -4.05 11.52 -5.33
N ALA A 294 -3.75 10.27 -5.69
CA ALA A 294 -4.80 9.26 -5.94
C ALA A 294 -5.54 8.92 -4.63
N LEU A 295 -6.87 8.84 -4.68
CA LEU A 295 -7.74 8.53 -3.52
C LEU A 295 -7.48 9.38 -2.26
N LEU A 296 -7.05 10.64 -2.42
CA LEU A 296 -6.60 11.50 -1.33
C LEU A 296 -7.53 11.51 -0.11
N LYS A 297 -8.83 11.68 -0.33
CA LYS A 297 -9.85 11.87 0.72
C LYS A 297 -10.61 10.59 1.10
N ASN A 298 -10.21 9.44 0.54
CA ASN A 298 -10.96 8.19 0.65
C ASN A 298 -11.07 7.71 2.08
N LYS A 299 -12.31 7.59 2.60
CA LYS A 299 -12.62 6.91 3.87
C LYS A 299 -13.42 5.62 3.66
N ALA A 300 -13.54 5.21 2.41
CA ALA A 300 -14.32 4.06 1.95
C ALA A 300 -13.43 2.82 1.79
N HIS A 301 -14.03 1.71 1.38
CA HIS A 301 -13.37 0.42 1.22
C HIS A 301 -13.36 -0.04 -0.25
N ASP A 302 -12.45 -0.97 -0.55
CA ASP A 302 -12.43 -1.71 -1.81
C ASP A 302 -12.32 -0.83 -3.07
N ASN A 303 -11.64 0.32 -2.99
CA ASN A 303 -11.43 1.20 -4.14
C ASN A 303 -10.05 0.98 -4.78
N THR A 304 -10.01 0.92 -6.10
CA THR A 304 -8.76 0.90 -6.88
C THR A 304 -8.68 2.14 -7.74
N ALA A 305 -7.64 2.96 -7.57
CA ALA A 305 -7.40 4.17 -8.35
C ALA A 305 -5.95 4.26 -8.82
N THR A 306 -5.78 4.34 -10.13
CA THR A 306 -4.47 4.44 -10.79
C THR A 306 -4.42 5.70 -11.65
N GLY A 307 -3.48 6.61 -11.39
CA GLY A 307 -3.31 7.87 -12.13
C GLY A 307 -3.20 9.10 -11.23
N TYR A 308 -2.72 10.20 -11.80
CA TYR A 308 -2.68 11.50 -11.11
C TYR A 308 -4.10 11.96 -10.76
N LYS A 309 -4.37 12.21 -9.47
CA LYS A 309 -5.69 12.61 -8.95
C LYS A 309 -6.85 11.69 -9.32
N ALA A 310 -6.59 10.42 -9.64
CA ALA A 310 -7.64 9.44 -9.86
C ALA A 310 -8.48 9.29 -8.58
N LEU A 311 -9.80 9.45 -8.69
CA LEU A 311 -10.75 9.27 -7.59
C LEU A 311 -10.44 10.11 -6.33
N MET A 312 -9.86 11.31 -6.50
CA MET A 312 -9.29 12.13 -5.43
C MET A 312 -10.26 12.51 -4.31
N GLU A 313 -11.49 12.89 -4.66
CA GLU A 313 -12.50 13.41 -3.72
C GLU A 313 -13.40 12.34 -3.10
N ASN A 314 -13.12 11.05 -3.33
CA ASN A 314 -13.97 9.98 -2.80
C ASN A 314 -13.97 10.02 -1.28
N THR A 315 -15.15 9.93 -0.67
CA THR A 315 -15.29 9.94 0.79
C THR A 315 -15.90 8.63 1.28
N THR A 316 -17.07 8.23 0.76
CA THR A 316 -17.80 7.03 1.22
C THR A 316 -18.19 6.08 0.09
N GLY A 317 -17.75 6.33 -1.15
CA GLY A 317 -18.07 5.47 -2.28
C GLY A 317 -17.20 4.21 -2.28
N ASP A 318 -17.80 3.04 -2.10
CA ASP A 318 -17.08 1.75 -2.13
C ASP A 318 -17.01 1.14 -3.54
N TYR A 319 -16.10 0.18 -3.73
CA TYR A 319 -16.04 -0.66 -4.94
C TYR A 319 -15.85 0.11 -6.26
N ASN A 320 -15.21 1.28 -6.24
CA ASN A 320 -14.89 2.00 -7.48
C ASN A 320 -13.54 1.55 -8.04
N VAL A 321 -13.49 1.33 -9.35
CA VAL A 321 -12.27 0.95 -10.09
C VAL A 321 -11.97 2.00 -11.15
N VAL A 322 -10.82 2.65 -11.01
CA VAL A 322 -10.45 3.84 -11.78
C VAL A 322 -9.02 3.71 -12.31
N ASN A 323 -8.84 3.95 -13.60
CA ASN A 323 -7.53 4.00 -14.25
C ASN A 323 -7.47 5.15 -15.27
N GLY A 324 -6.72 6.20 -14.92
CA GLY A 324 -6.52 7.37 -15.76
C GLY A 324 -6.29 8.63 -14.93
N ALA A 325 -5.50 9.57 -15.45
CA ALA A 325 -5.35 10.88 -14.82
C ALA A 325 -6.70 11.61 -14.75
N PHE A 326 -7.02 12.19 -13.61
CA PHE A 326 -8.27 12.90 -13.30
C PHE A 326 -9.56 12.10 -13.50
N SER A 327 -9.47 10.78 -13.73
CA SER A 327 -10.64 9.93 -13.89
C SER A 327 -11.44 9.89 -12.58
N MET A 328 -12.75 10.14 -12.69
CA MET A 328 -13.68 10.26 -11.56
C MET A 328 -13.18 11.14 -10.40
N GLN A 329 -12.38 12.18 -10.68
CA GLN A 329 -11.71 12.95 -9.62
C GLN A 329 -12.67 13.63 -8.62
N PHE A 330 -13.91 13.91 -9.04
CA PHE A 330 -14.94 14.58 -8.25
C PHE A 330 -15.97 13.63 -7.63
N ASN A 331 -15.81 12.31 -7.77
CA ASN A 331 -16.70 11.35 -7.12
C ASN A 331 -16.53 11.44 -5.60
N THR A 332 -17.63 11.64 -4.87
CA THR A 332 -17.65 11.79 -3.41
C THR A 332 -18.32 10.61 -2.72
N THR A 333 -19.48 10.17 -3.20
CA THR A 333 -20.30 9.10 -2.60
C THR A 333 -20.70 8.00 -3.58
N GLY A 334 -20.46 8.18 -4.89
CA GLY A 334 -20.82 7.19 -5.89
C GLY A 334 -20.04 5.89 -5.69
N TYR A 335 -20.70 4.75 -5.85
CA TYR A 335 -20.13 3.43 -5.57
C TYR A 335 -20.32 2.47 -6.74
N ARG A 336 -19.49 1.42 -6.80
CA ARG A 336 -19.51 0.39 -7.87
C ARG A 336 -19.38 0.97 -9.27
N ASN A 337 -18.57 2.01 -9.43
CA ASN A 337 -18.30 2.60 -10.74
C ASN A 337 -16.99 2.06 -11.32
N ALA A 338 -16.92 2.01 -12.64
CA ALA A 338 -15.74 1.61 -13.40
C ALA A 338 -15.36 2.71 -14.40
N ALA A 339 -14.17 3.28 -14.29
CA ALA A 339 -13.70 4.33 -15.20
C ALA A 339 -12.29 4.08 -15.72
N PHE A 340 -12.13 4.09 -17.04
CA PHE A 340 -10.87 3.79 -17.72
C PHE A 340 -10.61 4.82 -18.81
N GLY A 341 -9.58 5.66 -18.63
CA GLY A 341 -9.20 6.74 -19.53
C GLY A 341 -8.96 8.05 -18.80
N VAL A 342 -8.15 8.95 -19.38
CA VAL A 342 -7.96 10.30 -18.85
C VAL A 342 -9.27 11.08 -18.91
N ASN A 343 -9.61 11.77 -17.82
CA ASN A 343 -10.87 12.50 -17.64
C ASN A 343 -12.14 11.64 -17.83
N SER A 344 -12.05 10.31 -17.70
CA SER A 344 -13.24 9.45 -17.78
C SER A 344 -14.09 9.58 -16.51
N GLY A 345 -15.41 9.73 -16.67
CA GLY A 345 -16.36 9.90 -15.56
C GLY A 345 -16.11 11.14 -14.72
N GLU A 346 -15.46 12.18 -15.26
CA GLU A 346 -15.10 13.39 -14.51
C GLU A 346 -16.31 14.06 -13.86
N THR A 347 -17.45 14.11 -14.57
CA THR A 347 -18.69 14.72 -14.06
C THR A 347 -19.32 13.90 -12.92
N ASN A 348 -18.97 12.62 -12.75
CA ASN A 348 -19.57 11.74 -11.75
C ASN A 348 -19.22 12.20 -10.32
N THR A 349 -20.22 12.63 -9.55
CA THR A 349 -20.06 13.09 -8.16
C THR A 349 -20.71 12.15 -7.15
N SER A 350 -21.86 11.56 -7.47
CA SER A 350 -22.61 10.63 -6.60
C SER A 350 -23.26 9.46 -7.34
N GLY A 351 -23.16 9.44 -8.67
CA GLY A 351 -23.67 8.38 -9.53
C GLY A 351 -23.02 7.03 -9.23
N SER A 352 -23.80 5.97 -9.34
CA SER A 352 -23.41 4.61 -8.97
C SER A 352 -23.69 3.61 -10.08
N TYR A 353 -22.96 2.50 -10.10
CA TYR A 353 -23.07 1.46 -11.15
C TYR A 353 -22.74 1.96 -12.56
N ASN A 354 -21.95 3.03 -12.68
CA ASN A 354 -21.62 3.61 -13.97
C ASN A 354 -20.36 2.98 -14.57
N THR A 355 -20.30 2.94 -15.90
CA THR A 355 -19.13 2.46 -16.66
C THR A 355 -18.70 3.53 -17.67
N PHE A 356 -17.49 4.06 -17.52
CA PHE A 356 -16.91 5.07 -18.39
C PHE A 356 -15.60 4.55 -19.01
N ILE A 357 -15.57 4.27 -20.30
CA ILE A 357 -14.39 3.69 -20.96
C ILE A 357 -14.02 4.55 -22.17
N GLY A 358 -12.88 5.24 -22.10
CA GLY A 358 -12.36 6.12 -23.15
C GLY A 358 -11.82 7.45 -22.61
N TYR A 359 -10.99 8.13 -23.39
CA TYR A 359 -10.61 9.52 -23.12
C TYR A 359 -11.88 10.39 -23.13
N GLU A 360 -12.12 11.14 -22.05
CA GLU A 360 -13.32 11.99 -21.87
C GLU A 360 -14.67 11.25 -22.04
N ALA A 361 -14.71 9.93 -21.83
CA ALA A 361 -15.99 9.22 -21.72
C ALA A 361 -16.67 9.62 -20.40
N ASP A 362 -17.88 10.17 -20.44
CA ASP A 362 -18.47 10.83 -19.26
C ASP A 362 -20.01 10.73 -19.21
N ALA A 363 -20.56 11.19 -18.09
CA ALA A 363 -21.99 11.42 -17.87
C ALA A 363 -22.34 12.90 -18.05
N SER A 364 -23.57 13.20 -18.49
CA SER A 364 -24.06 14.58 -18.57
C SER A 364 -24.51 15.16 -17.22
N SER A 365 -24.57 14.34 -16.17
CA SER A 365 -24.92 14.73 -14.81
C SER A 365 -24.19 13.83 -13.82
N GLY A 366 -23.79 14.37 -12.68
CA GLY A 366 -22.94 13.65 -11.72
C GLY A 366 -23.64 12.58 -10.90
N ASN A 367 -24.96 12.44 -11.01
CA ASN A 367 -25.80 11.55 -10.21
C ASN A 367 -26.52 10.47 -11.03
N LEU A 368 -26.13 10.25 -12.30
CA LEU A 368 -26.72 9.18 -13.10
C LEU A 368 -26.39 7.81 -12.49
N ASN A 369 -27.28 6.85 -12.63
CA ASN A 369 -27.06 5.48 -12.15
C ASN A 369 -27.20 4.48 -13.29
N ASN A 370 -26.42 3.40 -13.24
CA ASN A 370 -26.45 2.35 -14.27
C ASN A 370 -26.28 2.94 -15.69
N ALA A 371 -25.39 3.93 -15.81
CA ALA A 371 -25.11 4.65 -17.04
C ALA A 371 -23.77 4.19 -17.61
N THR A 372 -23.74 3.84 -18.90
CA THR A 372 -22.53 3.38 -19.58
C THR A 372 -22.17 4.31 -20.73
N ALA A 373 -20.95 4.82 -20.76
CA ALA A 373 -20.38 5.54 -21.88
C ALA A 373 -19.11 4.82 -22.38
N LEU A 374 -19.14 4.36 -23.63
CA LEU A 374 -18.05 3.60 -24.27
C LEU A 374 -17.52 4.36 -25.48
N GLY A 375 -16.27 4.80 -25.45
CA GLY A 375 -15.55 5.45 -26.53
C GLY A 375 -15.09 6.88 -26.21
N ASN A 376 -14.17 7.39 -27.03
CA ASN A 376 -13.63 8.75 -26.92
C ASN A 376 -14.74 9.82 -26.94
N GLY A 377 -14.86 10.62 -25.88
CA GLY A 377 -15.87 11.66 -25.76
C GLY A 377 -17.32 11.14 -25.76
N ALA A 378 -17.55 9.85 -25.45
CA ALA A 378 -18.90 9.33 -25.33
C ALA A 378 -19.59 9.96 -24.12
N LEU A 379 -20.78 10.53 -24.31
CA LEU A 379 -21.54 11.21 -23.25
C LEU A 379 -22.88 10.52 -23.02
N VAL A 380 -23.04 9.82 -21.89
CA VAL A 380 -24.32 9.23 -21.47
C VAL A 380 -25.12 10.25 -20.67
N ASN A 381 -26.43 10.35 -20.91
CA ASN A 381 -27.23 11.48 -20.43
C ASN A 381 -28.51 11.13 -19.66
N ALA A 382 -28.67 9.86 -19.31
CA ALA A 382 -29.74 9.36 -18.46
C ALA A 382 -29.27 8.11 -17.74
N SER A 383 -29.92 7.78 -16.62
CA SER A 383 -29.77 6.49 -15.95
C SER A 383 -30.28 5.36 -16.85
N ASP A 384 -29.83 4.14 -16.57
CA ASP A 384 -30.25 2.90 -17.27
C ASP A 384 -30.04 2.97 -18.79
N LYS A 385 -28.95 3.63 -19.21
CA LYS A 385 -28.65 3.89 -20.61
C LYS A 385 -27.22 3.51 -20.95
N VAL A 386 -27.06 2.89 -22.12
CA VAL A 386 -25.76 2.64 -22.73
C VAL A 386 -25.59 3.58 -23.93
N ARG A 387 -24.48 4.33 -23.95
CA ARG A 387 -24.02 5.16 -25.06
C ARG A 387 -22.73 4.54 -25.62
N ILE A 388 -22.78 4.11 -26.88
CA ILE A 388 -21.60 3.64 -27.63
C ILE A 388 -21.21 4.75 -28.60
N GLY A 389 -20.07 5.39 -28.35
CA GLY A 389 -19.50 6.43 -29.19
C GLY A 389 -20.04 7.85 -28.97
N ASN A 390 -19.36 8.80 -29.59
CA ASN A 390 -19.73 10.21 -29.64
C ASN A 390 -20.51 10.55 -30.92
N ALA A 391 -20.73 11.83 -31.21
CA ALA A 391 -21.47 12.29 -32.40
C ALA A 391 -20.72 12.08 -33.74
N SER A 392 -19.42 11.79 -33.69
CA SER A 392 -18.58 11.55 -34.88
C SER A 392 -18.53 10.07 -35.30
N VAL A 393 -19.14 9.15 -34.54
CA VAL A 393 -19.21 7.74 -34.93
C VAL A 393 -20.13 7.59 -36.13
N THR A 394 -19.60 7.00 -37.21
CA THR A 394 -20.32 6.81 -38.48
C THR A 394 -20.92 5.42 -38.63
N VAL A 395 -20.31 4.39 -38.02
CA VAL A 395 -20.78 3.01 -38.06
C VAL A 395 -20.49 2.32 -36.71
N ILE A 396 -21.42 1.50 -36.24
CA ILE A 396 -21.22 0.54 -35.15
C ILE A 396 -21.37 -0.85 -35.76
N GLU A 397 -20.26 -1.59 -35.90
CA GLU A 397 -20.25 -2.89 -36.59
C GLU A 397 -20.17 -4.07 -35.63
N GLY A 398 -20.83 -5.17 -36.02
CA GLY A 398 -20.66 -6.49 -35.42
C GLY A 398 -20.82 -7.54 -36.51
N GLN A 399 -20.00 -8.59 -36.46
CA GLN A 399 -20.05 -9.70 -37.44
C GLN A 399 -21.43 -10.41 -37.47
N VAL A 400 -22.14 -10.36 -36.35
CA VAL A 400 -23.48 -10.93 -36.17
C VAL A 400 -24.46 -9.86 -35.74
N ALA A 401 -25.73 -10.04 -36.09
CA ALA A 401 -26.79 -9.11 -35.70
C ALA A 401 -27.03 -9.11 -34.18
N TRP A 402 -27.53 -7.99 -33.67
CA TRP A 402 -27.98 -7.86 -32.29
C TRP A 402 -29.18 -8.79 -32.06
N THR A 403 -29.10 -9.64 -31.04
CA THR A 403 -30.12 -10.64 -30.73
C THR A 403 -30.81 -10.29 -29.42
N ASN A 404 -32.15 -10.35 -29.41
CA ASN A 404 -32.96 -10.17 -28.21
C ASN A 404 -33.45 -11.53 -27.71
N VAL A 405 -33.37 -11.76 -26.40
CA VAL A 405 -33.91 -12.98 -25.78
C VAL A 405 -35.45 -13.00 -25.95
N SER A 406 -36.00 -14.10 -26.47
CA SER A 406 -37.43 -14.21 -26.81
C SER A 406 -38.05 -15.58 -26.49
N ASP A 407 -37.33 -16.42 -25.74
CA ASP A 407 -37.76 -17.78 -25.37
C ASP A 407 -39.10 -17.75 -24.62
N ARG A 408 -40.03 -18.67 -24.98
CA ARG A 408 -41.35 -18.78 -24.34
C ARG A 408 -41.24 -19.01 -22.83
N ARG A 409 -40.19 -19.69 -22.36
CA ARG A 409 -39.96 -19.99 -20.93
C ARG A 409 -39.68 -18.72 -20.10
N LEU A 410 -39.30 -17.63 -20.77
CA LEU A 410 -38.98 -16.34 -20.15
C LEU A 410 -40.12 -15.32 -20.30
N LYS A 411 -41.31 -15.77 -20.72
CA LYS A 411 -42.49 -14.93 -20.95
C LYS A 411 -43.70 -15.47 -20.20
N GLU A 412 -44.46 -14.57 -19.59
CA GLU A 412 -45.75 -14.84 -18.97
C GLU A 412 -46.82 -13.90 -19.53
N ASN A 413 -48.10 -14.14 -19.22
CA ASN A 413 -49.22 -13.31 -19.68
C ASN A 413 -49.24 -13.08 -21.20
N ILE A 414 -48.89 -14.11 -21.97
CA ILE A 414 -48.80 -14.03 -23.43
C ILE A 414 -50.21 -13.92 -24.02
N VAL A 415 -50.51 -12.77 -24.64
CA VAL A 415 -51.77 -12.53 -25.35
C VAL A 415 -51.50 -12.37 -26.84
N TYR A 416 -52.18 -13.15 -27.67
CA TYR A 416 -52.15 -13.02 -29.12
C TYR A 416 -53.21 -12.00 -29.55
N THR A 417 -52.82 -10.73 -29.74
CA THR A 417 -53.73 -9.65 -30.20
C THR A 417 -53.15 -8.89 -31.39
N SER A 418 -54.02 -8.29 -32.22
CA SER A 418 -53.65 -7.46 -33.38
C SER A 418 -53.78 -5.95 -33.12
N ARG A 419 -53.87 -5.49 -31.87
CA ARG A 419 -54.16 -4.06 -31.57
C ARG A 419 -53.10 -3.09 -32.11
N LEU A 420 -51.87 -3.56 -32.29
CA LEU A 420 -50.81 -2.86 -33.00
C LEU A 420 -50.73 -3.44 -34.42
N GLY A 421 -51.26 -2.71 -35.40
CA GLY A 421 -51.45 -3.19 -36.78
C GLY A 421 -51.61 -2.03 -37.77
N LEU A 422 -52.45 -2.19 -38.79
CA LEU A 422 -52.56 -1.21 -39.88
C LEU A 422 -53.01 0.15 -39.39
N ASP A 423 -53.95 0.18 -38.45
CA ASP A 423 -54.48 1.44 -37.92
C ASP A 423 -53.38 2.26 -37.22
N PHE A 424 -52.59 1.63 -36.35
CA PHE A 424 -51.43 2.26 -35.71
C PHE A 424 -50.43 2.80 -36.74
N ILE A 425 -50.03 1.98 -37.72
CA ILE A 425 -49.05 2.36 -38.74
C ILE A 425 -49.54 3.55 -39.58
N ARG A 426 -50.83 3.62 -39.90
CA ARG A 426 -51.40 4.71 -40.70
C ARG A 426 -51.42 6.08 -40.00
N HIS A 427 -51.37 6.10 -38.67
CA HIS A 427 -51.29 7.33 -37.89
C HIS A 427 -49.85 7.82 -37.70
N LEU A 428 -48.84 7.04 -38.08
CA LEU A 428 -47.44 7.44 -37.94
C LEU A 428 -47.04 8.47 -38.99
N GLN A 429 -46.35 9.52 -38.56
CA GLN A 429 -45.84 10.56 -39.43
C GLN A 429 -44.32 10.46 -39.57
N THR A 430 -43.85 10.14 -40.78
CA THR A 430 -42.42 10.15 -41.11
C THR A 430 -41.91 11.57 -41.25
N VAL A 431 -40.69 11.83 -40.80
CA VAL A 431 -40.02 13.12 -40.87
C VAL A 431 -38.59 12.97 -41.40
N SER A 432 -38.07 14.05 -41.97
CA SER A 432 -36.64 14.22 -42.22
C SER A 432 -36.10 15.28 -41.27
N TYR A 433 -34.95 15.05 -40.64
CA TYR A 433 -34.39 15.95 -39.65
C TYR A 433 -32.85 15.94 -39.67
N ASN A 434 -32.25 16.89 -38.98
CA ASN A 434 -30.84 16.88 -38.61
C ASN A 434 -30.73 17.11 -37.10
N PHE A 435 -29.66 16.61 -36.49
CA PHE A 435 -29.42 16.86 -35.07
C PHE A 435 -28.91 18.29 -34.85
N ILE A 436 -29.41 18.95 -33.81
CA ILE A 436 -28.95 20.29 -33.42
C ILE A 436 -27.44 20.30 -33.16
N ALA A 437 -26.94 19.26 -32.47
CA ALA A 437 -25.52 19.09 -32.12
C ALA A 437 -24.61 18.68 -33.30
N ASP A 438 -25.18 18.20 -34.41
CA ASP A 438 -24.40 17.84 -35.60
C ASP A 438 -24.06 19.12 -36.40
N LYS A 439 -22.76 19.44 -36.46
CA LYS A 439 -22.23 20.58 -37.22
C LYS A 439 -22.27 20.37 -38.73
N THR A 440 -22.23 19.12 -39.19
CA THR A 440 -22.27 18.78 -40.62
C THR A 440 -23.69 18.83 -41.20
N LYS A 441 -24.71 18.90 -40.33
CA LYS A 441 -26.13 18.90 -40.69
C LYS A 441 -26.50 17.73 -41.60
N THR A 442 -25.99 16.55 -41.25
CA THR A 442 -26.35 15.30 -41.92
C THR A 442 -27.87 15.11 -41.82
N ARG A 443 -28.49 14.78 -42.95
CA ARG A 443 -29.93 14.47 -43.02
C ARG A 443 -30.18 13.04 -42.54
N TYR A 444 -31.20 12.90 -41.71
CA TYR A 444 -31.73 11.63 -41.24
C TYR A 444 -33.23 11.56 -41.56
N ASP A 445 -33.76 10.35 -41.69
CA ASP A 445 -35.19 10.10 -41.89
C ASP A 445 -35.68 9.18 -40.77
N GLY A 446 -36.88 9.44 -40.26
CA GLY A 446 -37.38 8.72 -39.09
C GLY A 446 -38.71 9.23 -38.55
N PHE A 447 -38.90 9.11 -37.23
CA PHE A 447 -40.08 9.54 -36.50
C PHE A 447 -39.71 10.44 -35.32
N ILE A 448 -40.64 11.29 -34.90
CA ILE A 448 -40.56 12.04 -33.64
C ILE A 448 -41.23 11.23 -32.54
N ALA A 449 -40.52 10.98 -31.44
CA ALA A 449 -40.99 10.11 -30.37
C ALA A 449 -42.27 10.62 -29.67
N GLN A 450 -42.41 11.94 -29.54
CA GLN A 450 -43.59 12.58 -28.97
C GLN A 450 -44.83 12.39 -29.85
N ASP A 451 -44.67 12.38 -31.18
CA ASP A 451 -45.78 12.09 -32.10
C ASP A 451 -46.25 10.64 -31.93
N ILE A 452 -45.33 9.71 -31.68
CA ILE A 452 -45.68 8.31 -31.35
C ILE A 452 -46.48 8.24 -30.04
N GLU A 453 -46.09 9.00 -29.01
CA GLU A 453 -46.83 9.07 -27.73
C GLU A 453 -48.26 9.61 -27.92
N ALA A 454 -48.43 10.62 -28.78
CA ALA A 454 -49.74 11.16 -29.13
C ALA A 454 -50.63 10.10 -29.79
N VAL A 455 -50.10 9.37 -30.78
CA VAL A 455 -50.81 8.26 -31.46
C VAL A 455 -51.17 7.15 -30.48
N MET A 456 -50.26 6.76 -29.58
CA MET A 456 -50.53 5.77 -28.53
C MET A 456 -51.70 6.20 -27.64
N SER A 457 -51.76 7.49 -27.31
CA SER A 457 -52.81 8.08 -26.46
C SER A 457 -54.15 8.15 -27.18
N GLU A 458 -54.16 8.58 -28.45
CA GLU A 458 -55.34 8.64 -29.31
C GLU A 458 -55.98 7.26 -29.48
N LEU A 459 -55.18 6.27 -29.86
CA LEU A 459 -55.65 4.90 -30.11
C LEU A 459 -55.81 4.08 -28.82
N LYS A 460 -55.38 4.61 -27.67
CA LYS A 460 -55.36 3.93 -26.37
C LYS A 460 -54.68 2.56 -26.45
N ILE A 461 -53.50 2.53 -27.08
CA ILE A 461 -52.68 1.33 -27.24
C ILE A 461 -51.29 1.52 -26.65
N PRO A 462 -50.78 0.58 -25.84
CA PRO A 462 -49.40 0.60 -25.40
C PRO A 462 -48.48 0.15 -26.54
N PHE A 463 -47.31 0.77 -26.65
CA PHE A 463 -46.26 0.37 -27.59
C PHE A 463 -44.90 0.38 -26.90
N SER A 464 -44.22 -0.76 -26.91
CA SER A 464 -42.96 -0.96 -26.18
C SER A 464 -41.78 -0.18 -26.77
N GLY A 465 -41.87 0.18 -28.05
CA GLY A 465 -40.78 0.84 -28.77
C GLY A 465 -40.56 2.28 -28.37
N LEU A 466 -41.53 2.93 -27.71
CA LEU A 466 -41.36 4.24 -27.11
C LEU A 466 -40.74 4.11 -25.72
N LYS A 467 -39.58 4.74 -25.50
CA LYS A 467 -38.92 4.83 -24.20
C LYS A 467 -38.87 6.27 -23.75
N LYS A 468 -39.09 6.51 -22.46
CA LYS A 468 -38.95 7.81 -21.81
C LYS A 468 -38.09 7.64 -20.58
N SER A 469 -37.00 8.42 -20.52
CA SER A 469 -36.12 8.47 -19.34
C SER A 469 -36.76 9.26 -18.20
N GLU A 470 -36.25 9.09 -16.99
CA GLU A 470 -36.70 9.84 -15.80
C GLU A 470 -36.55 11.36 -15.97
N THR A 471 -35.56 11.81 -16.74
CA THR A 471 -35.32 13.22 -17.08
C THR A 471 -36.25 13.75 -18.17
N GLY A 472 -37.16 12.92 -18.68
CA GLY A 472 -38.16 13.28 -19.68
C GLY A 472 -37.68 13.19 -21.14
N GLN A 473 -36.44 12.76 -21.40
CA GLN A 473 -35.97 12.53 -22.76
C GLN A 473 -36.56 11.25 -23.35
N TYR A 474 -37.05 11.34 -24.59
CA TYR A 474 -37.64 10.23 -25.33
C TYR A 474 -36.63 9.52 -26.24
N SER A 475 -36.87 8.24 -26.52
CA SER A 475 -36.09 7.42 -27.47
C SER A 475 -36.99 6.37 -28.12
N LEU A 476 -36.64 5.95 -29.34
CA LEU A 476 -37.39 4.97 -30.12
C LEU A 476 -36.54 3.72 -30.41
N SER A 477 -37.15 2.55 -30.24
CA SER A 477 -36.64 1.27 -30.74
C SER A 477 -37.24 0.99 -32.13
N TYR A 478 -36.48 1.24 -33.20
CA TYR A 478 -36.97 1.01 -34.56
C TYR A 478 -37.31 -0.45 -34.83
N SER A 479 -36.59 -1.40 -34.23
CA SER A 479 -36.89 -2.83 -34.34
C SER A 479 -38.27 -3.21 -33.79
N ASP A 480 -38.80 -2.46 -32.82
CA ASP A 480 -40.09 -2.75 -32.21
C ASP A 480 -41.26 -2.45 -33.18
N PHE A 481 -41.03 -1.65 -34.24
CA PHE A 481 -42.03 -1.40 -35.29
C PHE A 481 -42.20 -2.58 -36.26
N VAL A 482 -41.28 -3.55 -36.27
CA VAL A 482 -41.39 -4.74 -37.13
C VAL A 482 -42.66 -5.52 -36.80
N MET A 483 -43.02 -5.66 -35.51
CA MET A 483 -44.22 -6.41 -35.12
C MET A 483 -45.52 -5.73 -35.58
N PRO A 484 -45.75 -4.42 -35.32
CA PRO A 484 -46.90 -3.72 -35.88
C PRO A 484 -46.96 -3.77 -37.41
N LEU A 485 -45.82 -3.67 -38.10
CA LEU A 485 -45.75 -3.80 -39.55
C LEU A 485 -46.18 -5.19 -40.04
N VAL A 486 -45.76 -6.26 -39.36
CA VAL A 486 -46.20 -7.63 -39.66
C VAL A 486 -47.71 -7.76 -39.54
N ASN A 487 -48.33 -7.20 -38.50
CA ASN A 487 -49.79 -7.21 -38.35
C ASN A 487 -50.49 -6.35 -39.40
N ALA A 488 -49.94 -5.17 -39.72
CA ALA A 488 -50.48 -4.31 -40.77
C ALA A 488 -50.49 -5.02 -42.14
N VAL A 489 -49.44 -5.77 -42.48
CA VAL A 489 -49.39 -6.56 -43.71
C VAL A 489 -50.44 -7.66 -43.71
N LYS A 490 -50.64 -8.37 -42.59
CA LYS A 490 -51.72 -9.37 -42.47
C LYS A 490 -53.09 -8.76 -42.68
N GLU A 491 -53.38 -7.62 -42.04
CA GLU A 491 -54.65 -6.91 -42.18
C GLU A 491 -54.87 -6.36 -43.60
N GLN A 492 -53.81 -5.86 -44.25
CA GLN A 492 -53.89 -5.45 -45.65
C GLN A 492 -54.17 -6.64 -46.55
N GLN A 493 -53.54 -7.80 -46.33
CA GLN A 493 -53.76 -9.01 -47.10
C GLN A 493 -55.22 -9.47 -47.01
N GLU A 494 -55.81 -9.46 -45.83
CA GLU A 494 -57.25 -9.76 -45.66
C GLU A 494 -58.17 -8.79 -46.43
N LYS A 495 -57.79 -7.50 -46.50
CA LYS A 495 -58.55 -6.51 -47.28
C LYS A 495 -58.40 -6.75 -48.78
N ILE A 496 -57.20 -7.07 -49.25
CA ILE A 496 -56.92 -7.39 -50.66
C ILE A 496 -57.76 -8.61 -51.07
N GLU A 497 -57.74 -9.69 -50.30
CA GLU A 497 -58.54 -10.89 -50.59
C GLU A 497 -60.05 -10.62 -50.64
N LYS A 498 -60.56 -9.71 -49.81
CA LYS A 498 -61.97 -9.27 -49.85
C LYS A 498 -62.27 -8.47 -51.12
N LEU A 499 -61.38 -7.54 -51.48
CA LEU A 499 -61.53 -6.74 -52.70
C LEU A 499 -61.47 -7.61 -53.95
N GLU A 500 -60.56 -8.59 -54.01
CA GLU A 500 -60.47 -9.54 -55.12
C GLU A 500 -61.75 -10.35 -55.30
N LYS A 501 -62.34 -10.84 -54.19
CA LYS A 501 -63.64 -11.53 -54.22
C LYS A 501 -64.76 -10.63 -54.73
N GLU A 502 -64.78 -9.36 -54.31
CA GLU A 502 -65.79 -8.42 -54.75
C GLU A 502 -65.63 -8.05 -56.22
N VAL A 503 -64.40 -7.84 -56.70
CA VAL A 503 -64.09 -7.63 -58.11
C VAL A 503 -64.57 -8.83 -58.94
N ALA A 504 -64.30 -10.07 -58.50
CA ALA A 504 -64.79 -11.26 -59.18
C ALA A 504 -66.32 -11.34 -59.22
N ARG A 505 -67.00 -10.93 -58.13
CA ARG A 505 -68.47 -10.86 -58.06
C ARG A 505 -69.03 -9.82 -59.03
N LEU A 506 -68.41 -8.64 -59.10
CA LEU A 506 -68.82 -7.55 -59.98
C LEU A 506 -68.63 -7.93 -61.46
N GLN A 507 -67.50 -8.55 -61.81
CA GLN A 507 -67.25 -9.06 -63.16
C GLN A 507 -68.30 -10.10 -63.60
N GLU A 508 -68.72 -10.99 -62.70
CA GLU A 508 -69.79 -11.95 -63.00
C GLU A 508 -71.16 -11.27 -63.14
N LEU A 509 -71.42 -10.20 -62.40
CA LEU A 509 -72.66 -9.43 -62.53
C LEU A 509 -72.68 -8.64 -63.86
N GLU A 510 -71.58 -8.01 -64.24
CA GLU A 510 -71.41 -7.32 -65.52
C GLU A 510 -71.66 -8.27 -66.69
N ARG A 511 -71.05 -9.46 -66.66
CA ARG A 511 -71.30 -10.51 -67.66
C ARG A 511 -72.79 -10.88 -67.78
N LYS A 512 -73.52 -10.91 -66.66
CA LYS A 512 -74.98 -11.18 -66.65
C LYS A 512 -75.79 -10.02 -67.22
N VAL A 513 -75.38 -8.78 -66.96
CA VAL A 513 -76.04 -7.58 -67.51
C VAL A 513 -75.83 -7.49 -69.02
N ASP A 514 -74.61 -7.73 -69.52
CA ASP A 514 -74.31 -7.77 -70.96
C ASP A 514 -75.16 -8.81 -71.70
N LEU A 515 -75.30 -10.01 -71.11
CA LEU A 515 -76.17 -11.07 -71.64
C LEU A 515 -77.65 -10.66 -71.68
N LEU A 516 -78.10 -9.82 -70.75
CA LEU A 516 -79.46 -9.29 -70.73
C LEU A 516 -79.63 -8.16 -71.75
N ALA A 517 -78.67 -7.25 -71.87
CA ALA A 517 -78.69 -6.14 -72.83
C ALA A 517 -78.73 -6.64 -74.28
N ASN A 518 -77.89 -7.62 -74.63
CA ASN A 518 -77.91 -8.27 -75.95
C ASN A 518 -79.27 -8.93 -76.27
N ARG A 519 -80.00 -9.41 -75.26
CA ARG A 519 -81.36 -9.96 -75.42
C ARG A 519 -82.44 -8.91 -75.69
N PHE A 520 -82.17 -7.64 -75.39
CA PHE A 520 -83.08 -6.52 -75.67
C PHE A 520 -82.78 -5.86 -77.03
N GLU A 521 -81.52 -5.85 -77.48
CA GLU A 521 -81.16 -5.38 -78.83
C GLU A 521 -81.65 -6.33 -79.94
N ASP A 522 -81.77 -7.64 -79.68
CA ASP A 522 -82.36 -8.62 -80.63
C ASP A 522 -83.91 -8.52 -80.77
N LYS A 523 -84.55 -7.51 -80.15
CA LYS A 523 -86.02 -7.34 -80.13
C LYS A 523 -86.56 -6.04 -80.75
N GLU A 524 -85.69 -5.19 -81.30
CA GLU A 524 -86.07 -4.14 -82.27
C GLU A 524 -85.70 -4.60 -83.69
#